data_AF-A0A5N6N4I8-F1
#
_entry.id   AF-A0A5N6N4I8-F1
#
_cell.length_a   1.000
_cell.length_b   1.000
_cell.length_c   1.000
_cell.angle_alpha   90.00
_cell.angle_beta   90.00
_cell.angle_gamma   90.00
#
_symmetry.space_group_name_H-M   'P 1'
#
loop_
_entity.id
_entity.type
_entity.pdbx_description
1 polymer ?
#
loop_
_entity_poly.entity_id
_entity_poly.type
_entity_poly.pdbx_seq_one_letter_code
_entity_poly.pdbx_strand_id
1 'polypeptide(L)'
;MLPYATIQDAETAIGRSLTAAETVWFNYSATKSDYFLYCHNILFLFLVFTFIPLFYIFIEMFFSKYVIAYKIQPKVKFSFADNIKCYFDVMRTFVLVVGPLQLVSYPSILMIGIRTSLPLPSLMEIGSQLFIYFLVEDFTNYWIHRFLHGKWGYENIHKVHHEYTTPIGFAAPYAHWAEVLILGIPSFLGPAMVPGHMITFWLWIALRQIEAIETHSGYDLPWTLTKFIPFYGGADYHDYHHYVGGQSQSNFASVFTYCDYIYGTDKGYRYQKKVLRQLRDGLKTDGKPNDGSHASAQGEGGWCEAIEFDVEYVNDHSCDNLCRVRQLRSSGASFDTIKTKV
;
A
#
# COMPACT_ATOMS: atom_id res chain seq x y z
N MET A 1 -21.41 -7.58 24.52
CA MET A 1 -22.56 -6.69 24.70
C MET A 1 -22.25 -5.81 25.90
N LEU A 2 -22.68 -4.55 25.88
CA LEU A 2 -22.53 -3.71 27.06
C LEU A 2 -23.31 -4.32 28.24
N PRO A 3 -22.74 -4.33 29.45
CA PRO A 3 -23.36 -4.95 30.62
C PRO A 3 -24.43 -4.05 31.28
N TYR A 4 -24.86 -2.97 30.65
CA TYR A 4 -25.75 -1.97 31.24
C TYR A 4 -27.07 -1.90 30.47
N ALA A 5 -28.19 -1.85 31.20
CA ALA A 5 -29.53 -1.76 30.62
C ALA A 5 -29.91 -0.32 30.25
N THR A 6 -29.43 0.66 31.02
CA THR A 6 -29.72 2.08 30.82
C THR A 6 -28.46 2.93 30.88
N ILE A 7 -28.55 4.17 30.38
CA ILE A 7 -27.48 5.17 30.53
C ILE A 7 -27.18 5.41 32.01
N GLN A 8 -28.22 5.49 32.86
CA GLN A 8 -28.05 5.70 34.29
C GLN A 8 -27.23 4.60 34.96
N ASP A 9 -27.44 3.33 34.57
CA ASP A 9 -26.65 2.20 35.07
C ASP A 9 -25.18 2.32 34.65
N ALA A 10 -24.93 2.71 33.39
CA ALA A 10 -23.58 2.91 32.88
C ALA A 10 -22.88 4.08 33.60
N GLU A 11 -23.55 5.20 33.80
CA GLU A 11 -23.02 6.36 34.53
C GLU A 11 -22.72 6.03 35.99
N THR A 12 -23.59 5.26 36.64
CA THR A 12 -23.39 4.79 38.01
C THR A 12 -22.17 3.87 38.11
N ALA A 13 -22.01 2.94 37.17
CA ALA A 13 -20.87 2.02 37.15
C ALA A 13 -19.54 2.71 36.83
N ILE A 14 -19.55 3.74 35.98
CA ILE A 14 -18.35 4.50 35.58
C ILE A 14 -18.02 5.57 36.63
N GLY A 15 -18.98 6.00 37.43
CA GLY A 15 -18.81 7.03 38.46
C GLY A 15 -18.80 8.47 37.92
N ARG A 16 -19.28 8.67 36.68
CA ARG A 16 -19.48 9.99 36.05
C ARG A 16 -20.51 9.91 34.94
N SER A 17 -21.05 11.06 34.56
CA SER A 17 -21.90 11.17 33.37
C SER A 17 -21.16 10.75 32.09
N LEU A 18 -21.90 10.16 31.15
CA LEU A 18 -21.35 9.79 29.85
C LEU A 18 -21.07 11.05 29.03
N THR A 19 -19.95 11.05 28.31
CA THR A 19 -19.68 12.07 27.29
C THR A 19 -20.65 11.90 26.11
N ALA A 20 -20.79 12.92 25.26
CA ALA A 20 -21.64 12.83 24.07
C ALA A 20 -21.27 11.64 23.16
N ALA A 21 -19.96 11.38 22.98
CA ALA A 21 -19.48 10.26 22.19
C ALA A 21 -19.83 8.90 22.83
N GLU A 22 -19.70 8.79 24.16
CA GLU A 22 -20.07 7.58 24.91
C GLU A 22 -21.58 7.34 24.87
N THR A 23 -22.40 8.39 24.92
CA THR A 23 -23.86 8.29 24.78
C THR A 23 -24.26 7.82 23.38
N VAL A 24 -23.62 8.34 22.33
CA VAL A 24 -23.84 7.87 20.95
C VAL A 24 -23.43 6.40 20.82
N TRP A 25 -22.25 6.04 21.34
CA TRP A 25 -21.78 4.66 21.37
C TRP A 25 -22.74 3.74 22.12
N PHE A 26 -23.21 4.15 23.30
CA PHE A 26 -24.16 3.40 24.12
C PHE A 26 -25.46 3.15 23.37
N ASN A 27 -26.10 4.21 22.87
CA ASN A 27 -27.36 4.13 22.16
C ASN A 27 -27.27 3.24 20.92
N TYR A 28 -26.11 3.26 20.25
CA TYR A 28 -25.88 2.41 19.10
C TYR A 28 -25.59 0.96 19.48
N SER A 29 -24.70 0.71 20.46
CA SER A 29 -24.11 -0.61 20.72
C SER A 29 -24.82 -1.44 21.78
N ALA A 30 -25.60 -0.84 22.69
CA ALA A 30 -26.17 -1.54 23.85
C ALA A 30 -27.03 -2.75 23.48
N THR A 31 -27.73 -2.71 22.34
CA THR A 31 -28.60 -3.80 21.85
C THR A 31 -27.93 -4.73 20.84
N LYS A 32 -26.63 -4.56 20.58
CA LYS A 32 -25.90 -5.29 19.54
C LYS A 32 -24.88 -6.25 20.17
N SER A 33 -24.76 -7.44 19.60
CA SER A 33 -23.68 -8.36 19.97
C SER A 33 -22.32 -7.81 19.54
N ASP A 34 -21.27 -8.17 20.26
CA ASP A 34 -19.91 -7.76 19.90
C ASP A 34 -19.50 -8.34 18.54
N TYR A 35 -20.03 -9.51 18.18
CA TYR A 35 -19.91 -10.09 16.84
C TYR A 35 -20.53 -9.18 15.76
N PHE A 36 -21.74 -8.67 15.99
CA PHE A 36 -22.38 -7.76 15.04
C PHE A 36 -21.58 -6.46 14.87
N LEU A 37 -21.06 -5.92 15.96
CA LEU A 37 -20.15 -4.77 15.91
C LEU A 37 -18.90 -5.11 15.10
N TYR A 38 -18.24 -6.23 15.39
CA TYR A 38 -17.08 -6.69 14.63
C TYR A 38 -17.34 -6.81 13.12
N CYS A 39 -18.51 -7.34 12.70
CA CYS A 39 -18.89 -7.45 11.30
C CYS A 39 -18.98 -6.11 10.55
N HIS A 40 -19.01 -4.96 11.23
CA HIS A 40 -18.93 -3.65 10.57
C HIS A 40 -17.61 -3.48 9.80
N ASN A 41 -16.55 -4.19 10.16
CA ASN A 41 -15.31 -4.20 9.39
C ASN A 41 -15.54 -4.59 7.92
N ILE A 42 -16.47 -5.51 7.63
CA ILE A 42 -16.79 -5.89 6.26
C ILE A 42 -17.35 -4.68 5.49
N LEU A 43 -18.26 -3.94 6.11
CA LEU A 43 -18.82 -2.72 5.52
C LEU A 43 -17.74 -1.65 5.35
N PHE A 44 -16.92 -1.39 6.37
CA PHE A 44 -15.87 -0.36 6.29
C PHE A 44 -14.86 -0.68 5.19
N LEU A 45 -14.40 -1.92 5.10
CA LEU A 45 -13.51 -2.36 4.04
C LEU A 45 -14.14 -2.19 2.66
N PHE A 46 -15.41 -2.62 2.50
CA PHE A 46 -16.13 -2.43 1.24
C PHE A 46 -16.22 -0.96 0.84
N LEU A 47 -16.58 -0.07 1.78
CA LEU A 47 -16.66 1.37 1.54
C LEU A 47 -15.29 1.96 1.19
N VAL A 48 -14.23 1.59 1.90
CA VAL A 48 -12.86 2.08 1.64
C VAL A 48 -12.37 1.64 0.26
N PHE A 49 -12.47 0.35 -0.07
CA PHE A 49 -12.04 -0.17 -1.37
C PHE A 49 -12.88 0.33 -2.54
N THR A 50 -14.11 0.78 -2.27
CA THR A 50 -14.95 1.39 -3.30
C THR A 50 -14.64 2.88 -3.47
N PHE A 51 -14.74 3.66 -2.40
CA PHE A 51 -14.78 5.12 -2.51
C PHE A 51 -13.40 5.78 -2.59
N ILE A 52 -12.37 5.23 -1.94
CA ILE A 52 -11.04 5.84 -1.96
C ILE A 52 -10.39 5.74 -3.34
N PRO A 53 -10.41 4.60 -4.06
CA PRO A 53 -9.89 4.56 -5.43
C PRO A 53 -10.73 5.38 -6.41
N LEU A 54 -12.06 5.43 -6.22
CA LEU A 54 -12.95 6.27 -7.03
C LEU A 54 -12.59 7.76 -6.95
N PHE A 55 -12.08 8.23 -5.81
CA PHE A 55 -11.57 9.60 -5.70
C PHE A 55 -10.43 9.86 -6.69
N TYR A 56 -9.48 8.93 -6.86
CA TYR A 56 -8.38 9.09 -7.82
C TYR A 56 -8.86 9.12 -9.27
N ILE A 57 -9.84 8.28 -9.62
CA ILE A 57 -10.47 8.33 -10.95
C ILE A 57 -11.20 9.64 -11.16
N PHE A 58 -11.96 10.11 -10.16
CA PHE A 58 -12.68 11.36 -10.22
C PHE A 58 -11.74 12.55 -10.45
N ILE A 59 -10.63 12.65 -9.70
CA ILE A 59 -9.67 13.74 -9.91
C ILE A 59 -8.98 13.65 -11.27
N GLU A 60 -8.68 12.44 -11.77
CA GLU A 60 -8.11 12.26 -13.11
C GLU A 60 -9.08 12.72 -14.20
N MET A 61 -10.37 12.39 -14.08
CA MET A 61 -11.39 12.74 -15.06
C MET A 61 -11.73 14.25 -15.07
N PHE A 62 -11.95 14.84 -13.91
CA PHE A 62 -12.46 16.22 -13.81
C PHE A 62 -11.37 17.26 -13.61
N PHE A 63 -10.22 16.88 -13.07
CA PHE A 63 -9.12 17.77 -12.72
C PHE A 63 -7.80 17.38 -13.40
N SER A 64 -7.85 16.62 -14.51
CA SER A 64 -6.70 16.10 -15.27
C SER A 64 -5.57 17.13 -15.45
N LYS A 65 -5.92 18.37 -15.83
CA LYS A 65 -4.95 19.46 -16.06
C LYS A 65 -4.07 19.77 -14.85
N TYR A 66 -4.60 19.57 -13.64
CA TYR A 66 -3.89 19.84 -12.38
C TYR A 66 -3.17 18.60 -11.85
N VAL A 67 -3.71 17.40 -12.08
CA VAL A 67 -3.17 16.16 -11.48
C VAL A 67 -2.17 15.43 -12.37
N ILE A 68 -2.18 15.65 -13.68
CA ILE A 68 -1.30 14.93 -14.62
C ILE A 68 0.19 15.17 -14.36
N ALA A 69 0.54 16.34 -13.80
CA ALA A 69 1.91 16.67 -13.41
C ALA A 69 2.43 15.82 -12.24
N TYR A 70 1.52 15.22 -11.46
CA TYR A 70 1.83 14.38 -10.31
C TYR A 70 1.68 12.89 -10.61
N LYS A 71 1.32 12.52 -11.85
CA LYS A 71 1.23 11.12 -12.26
C LYS A 71 2.63 10.56 -12.45
N ILE A 72 2.94 9.45 -11.76
CA ILE A 72 4.31 8.92 -11.70
C ILE A 72 4.73 8.34 -13.06
N GLN A 73 3.85 7.55 -13.69
CA GLN A 73 4.06 6.97 -15.02
C GLN A 73 3.02 7.52 -16.04
N PRO A 74 3.22 8.75 -16.57
CA PRO A 74 2.20 9.43 -17.39
C PRO A 74 1.98 8.83 -18.79
N LYS A 75 2.91 7.99 -19.26
CA LYS A 75 2.80 7.29 -20.56
C LYS A 75 1.79 6.14 -20.52
N VAL A 76 1.53 5.57 -19.35
CA VAL A 76 0.60 4.46 -19.17
C VAL A 76 -0.78 5.03 -18.82
N LYS A 77 -1.81 4.58 -19.54
CA LYS A 77 -3.19 5.00 -19.33
C LYS A 77 -4.08 3.77 -19.26
N PHE A 78 -4.91 3.72 -18.22
CA PHE A 78 -5.95 2.73 -18.06
C PHE A 78 -7.27 3.30 -18.54
N SER A 79 -8.05 2.51 -19.27
CA SER A 79 -9.40 2.90 -19.64
C SER A 79 -10.33 2.83 -18.41
N PHE A 80 -11.49 3.49 -18.50
CA PHE A 80 -12.53 3.34 -17.48
C PHE A 80 -12.96 1.87 -17.32
N ALA A 81 -13.01 1.12 -18.43
CA ALA A 81 -13.35 -0.30 -18.41
C ALA A 81 -12.31 -1.15 -17.65
N ASP A 82 -11.01 -0.85 -17.80
CA ASP A 82 -9.94 -1.55 -17.07
C ASP A 82 -10.05 -1.33 -15.56
N ASN A 83 -10.36 -0.10 -15.13
CA ASN A 83 -10.58 0.24 -13.73
C ASN A 83 -11.79 -0.51 -13.15
N ILE A 84 -12.91 -0.53 -13.89
CA ILE A 84 -14.12 -1.25 -13.48
C ILE A 84 -13.86 -2.75 -13.40
N LYS A 85 -13.14 -3.32 -14.36
CA LYS A 85 -12.74 -4.74 -14.33
C LYS A 85 -11.91 -5.04 -13.08
N CYS A 86 -10.87 -4.25 -12.81
CA CYS A 86 -10.02 -4.39 -11.63
C CYS A 86 -10.85 -4.36 -10.34
N TYR A 87 -11.77 -3.38 -10.23
CA TYR A 87 -12.68 -3.29 -9.08
C TYR A 87 -13.52 -4.56 -8.90
N PHE A 88 -14.11 -5.10 -9.97
CA PHE A 88 -14.90 -6.34 -9.87
C PHE A 88 -14.06 -7.57 -9.52
N ASP A 89 -12.84 -7.67 -10.04
CA ASP A 89 -11.91 -8.75 -9.68
C ASP A 89 -11.54 -8.67 -8.20
N VAL A 90 -11.28 -7.48 -7.67
CA VAL A 90 -11.03 -7.23 -6.25
C VAL A 90 -12.26 -7.55 -5.39
N MET A 91 -13.45 -7.08 -5.80
CA MET A 91 -14.69 -7.36 -5.06
C MET A 91 -15.02 -8.85 -5.04
N ARG A 92 -14.67 -9.60 -6.09
CA ARG A 92 -14.79 -11.05 -6.10
C ARG A 92 -13.90 -11.69 -5.04
N THR A 93 -12.62 -11.30 -4.95
CA THR A 93 -11.72 -11.78 -3.89
C THR A 93 -12.22 -11.35 -2.51
N PHE A 94 -12.74 -10.13 -2.39
CA PHE A 94 -13.32 -9.64 -1.15
C PHE A 94 -14.49 -10.52 -0.68
N VAL A 95 -15.46 -10.81 -1.56
CA VAL A 95 -16.63 -11.64 -1.22
C VAL A 95 -16.27 -13.10 -0.99
N LEU A 96 -15.32 -13.66 -1.73
CA LEU A 96 -15.00 -15.10 -1.66
C LEU A 96 -13.95 -15.44 -0.60
N VAL A 97 -13.10 -14.48 -0.21
CA VAL A 97 -11.95 -14.73 0.69
C VAL A 97 -12.05 -13.86 1.93
N VAL A 98 -12.07 -12.53 1.78
CA VAL A 98 -12.00 -11.59 2.90
C VAL A 98 -13.27 -11.63 3.75
N GLY A 99 -14.45 -11.63 3.13
CA GLY A 99 -15.74 -11.69 3.80
C GLY A 99 -15.90 -12.93 4.68
N PRO A 100 -15.72 -14.15 4.13
CA PRO A 100 -15.73 -15.39 4.91
C PRO A 100 -14.68 -15.38 6.02
N LEU A 101 -13.45 -14.94 5.74
CA LEU A 101 -12.39 -14.82 6.75
C LEU A 101 -12.84 -13.93 7.90
N GLN A 102 -13.42 -12.76 7.61
CA GLN A 102 -13.93 -11.84 8.63
C GLN A 102 -15.02 -12.50 9.48
N LEU A 103 -15.99 -13.19 8.86
CA LEU A 103 -17.05 -13.87 9.61
C LEU A 103 -16.52 -14.96 10.55
N VAL A 104 -15.54 -15.76 10.10
CA VAL A 104 -15.02 -16.90 10.89
C VAL A 104 -13.94 -16.50 11.91
N SER A 105 -13.30 -15.34 11.76
CA SER A 105 -12.15 -14.91 12.59
C SER A 105 -12.54 -14.23 13.90
N TYR A 106 -13.82 -14.06 14.19
CA TYR A 106 -14.28 -13.44 15.44
C TYR A 106 -13.74 -14.10 16.73
N PRO A 107 -13.57 -15.43 16.84
CA PRO A 107 -12.92 -16.03 18.00
C PRO A 107 -11.50 -15.49 18.24
N SER A 108 -10.75 -15.17 17.19
CA SER A 108 -9.43 -14.55 17.31
C SER A 108 -9.51 -13.16 17.92
N ILE A 109 -10.54 -12.39 17.58
CA ILE A 109 -10.78 -11.06 18.16
C ILE A 109 -11.10 -11.14 19.65
N LEU A 110 -11.86 -12.16 20.06
CA LEU A 110 -12.10 -12.44 21.47
C LEU A 110 -10.83 -12.86 22.20
N MET A 111 -9.99 -13.70 21.59
CA MET A 111 -8.71 -14.11 22.16
C MET A 111 -7.73 -12.95 22.33
N ILE A 112 -7.71 -12.01 21.37
CA ILE A 112 -6.94 -10.77 21.46
C ILE A 112 -7.44 -9.90 22.62
N GLY A 113 -8.73 -9.94 22.93
CA GLY A 113 -9.33 -9.12 23.98
C GLY A 113 -9.73 -7.72 23.52
N ILE A 114 -10.11 -7.56 22.24
CA ILE A 114 -10.64 -6.28 21.74
C ILE A 114 -11.96 -5.98 22.46
N ARG A 115 -11.99 -4.87 23.20
CA ARG A 115 -13.14 -4.49 24.03
C ARG A 115 -14.16 -3.63 23.27
N THR A 116 -15.43 -3.76 23.62
CA THR A 116 -16.53 -2.87 23.18
C THR A 116 -17.10 -2.05 24.34
N SER A 117 -16.52 -2.19 25.52
CA SER A 117 -16.99 -1.61 26.78
C SER A 117 -16.70 -0.12 26.91
N LEU A 118 -17.53 0.54 27.73
CA LEU A 118 -17.25 1.88 28.24
C LEU A 118 -16.18 1.81 29.36
N PRO A 119 -15.44 2.90 29.61
CA PRO A 119 -15.42 4.17 28.87
C PRO A 119 -14.75 4.04 27.49
N LEU A 120 -15.06 4.97 26.58
CA LEU A 120 -14.40 5.01 25.27
C LEU A 120 -12.89 5.30 25.41
N PRO A 121 -12.03 4.82 24.49
CA PRO A 121 -10.60 5.09 24.53
C PRO A 121 -10.33 6.59 24.38
N SER A 122 -9.33 7.10 25.10
CA SER A 122 -8.88 8.48 24.92
C SER A 122 -8.18 8.66 23.57
N LEU A 123 -8.08 9.91 23.08
CA LEU A 123 -7.33 10.17 21.83
C LEU A 123 -5.86 9.76 21.94
N MET A 124 -5.25 9.85 23.12
CA MET A 124 -3.88 9.41 23.36
C MET A 124 -3.76 7.88 23.32
N GLU A 125 -4.75 7.16 23.89
CA GLU A 125 -4.83 5.69 23.79
C GLU A 125 -4.93 5.27 22.32
N ILE A 126 -5.88 5.85 21.56
CA ILE A 126 -6.04 5.59 20.13
C ILE A 126 -4.73 5.88 19.38
N GLY A 127 -4.14 7.06 19.57
CA GLY A 127 -2.93 7.48 18.87
C GLY A 127 -1.72 6.60 19.16
N SER A 128 -1.51 6.22 20.43
CA SER A 128 -0.43 5.32 20.83
C SER A 128 -0.62 3.90 20.29
N GLN A 129 -1.84 3.38 20.31
CA GLN A 129 -2.17 2.07 19.74
C GLN A 129 -1.93 2.06 18.23
N LEU A 130 -2.47 3.04 17.49
CA LEU A 130 -2.27 3.15 16.04
C LEU A 130 -0.79 3.26 15.67
N PHE A 131 -0.02 4.06 16.42
CA PHE A 131 1.42 4.17 16.20
C PHE A 131 2.13 2.81 16.34
N ILE A 132 1.84 2.06 17.40
CA ILE A 132 2.39 0.71 17.59
C ILE A 132 1.94 -0.23 16.47
N TYR A 133 0.66 -0.17 16.08
CA TYR A 133 0.13 -1.03 15.03
C TYR A 133 0.83 -0.80 13.69
N PHE A 134 1.02 0.47 13.30
CA PHE A 134 1.78 0.81 12.10
C PHE A 134 3.22 0.29 12.14
N LEU A 135 3.92 0.44 13.27
CA LEU A 135 5.31 -0.05 13.38
C LEU A 135 5.40 -1.58 13.29
N VAL A 136 4.53 -2.30 14.01
CA VAL A 136 4.52 -3.77 14.04
C VAL A 136 4.09 -4.34 12.69
N GLU A 137 3.06 -3.76 12.09
CA GLU A 137 2.58 -4.16 10.77
C GLU A 137 3.66 -3.94 9.73
N ASP A 138 4.24 -2.74 9.64
CA ASP A 138 5.26 -2.39 8.65
C ASP A 138 6.51 -3.27 8.78
N PHE A 139 7.00 -3.49 10.00
CA PHE A 139 8.16 -4.36 10.23
C PHE A 139 7.89 -5.81 9.80
N THR A 140 6.73 -6.35 10.16
CA THR A 140 6.38 -7.75 9.83
C THR A 140 6.10 -7.89 8.33
N ASN A 141 5.39 -6.92 7.76
CA ASN A 141 5.04 -6.88 6.35
C ASN A 141 6.30 -6.82 5.49
N TYR A 142 7.30 -6.00 5.85
CA TYR A 142 8.60 -5.96 5.17
C TYR A 142 9.20 -7.36 4.95
N TRP A 143 9.25 -8.19 6.00
CA TRP A 143 9.85 -9.53 5.90
C TRP A 143 9.01 -10.50 5.08
N ILE A 144 7.68 -10.47 5.24
CA ILE A 144 6.78 -11.34 4.48
C ILE A 144 6.79 -10.93 3.00
N HIS A 145 6.72 -9.64 2.72
CA HIS A 145 6.77 -9.09 1.37
C HIS A 145 8.09 -9.45 0.67
N ARG A 146 9.21 -9.25 1.36
CA ARG A 146 10.53 -9.68 0.87
C ARG A 146 10.60 -11.19 0.63
N PHE A 147 10.01 -12.01 1.50
CA PHE A 147 9.91 -13.45 1.29
C PHE A 147 9.08 -13.81 0.06
N LEU A 148 7.95 -13.11 -0.16
CA LEU A 148 7.10 -13.30 -1.35
C LEU A 148 7.80 -12.87 -2.65
N HIS A 149 8.83 -12.03 -2.59
CA HIS A 149 9.71 -11.73 -3.72
C HIS A 149 10.81 -12.79 -3.97
N GLY A 150 10.90 -13.82 -3.13
CA GLY A 150 11.68 -15.01 -3.47
C GLY A 150 11.08 -15.70 -4.69
N LYS A 151 11.92 -16.32 -5.55
CA LYS A 151 11.51 -16.91 -6.84
C LYS A 151 10.19 -17.69 -6.78
N TRP A 152 10.07 -18.62 -5.83
CA TRP A 152 8.86 -19.43 -5.68
C TRP A 152 7.65 -18.61 -5.23
N GLY A 153 7.82 -17.73 -4.24
CA GLY A 153 6.75 -16.86 -3.73
C GLY A 153 6.23 -15.94 -4.81
N TYR A 154 7.14 -15.39 -5.63
CA TYR A 154 6.77 -14.48 -6.69
C TYR A 154 5.99 -15.20 -7.78
N GLU A 155 6.57 -16.26 -8.34
CA GLU A 155 5.99 -16.99 -9.47
C GLU A 155 4.59 -17.58 -9.17
N ASN A 156 4.33 -17.97 -7.91
CA ASN A 156 3.11 -18.70 -7.53
C ASN A 156 2.09 -17.86 -6.76
N ILE A 157 2.51 -16.78 -6.10
CA ILE A 157 1.64 -15.99 -5.22
C ILE A 157 1.67 -14.52 -5.64
N HIS A 158 2.84 -13.90 -5.62
CA HIS A 158 2.95 -12.44 -5.70
C HIS A 158 2.90 -11.85 -7.10
N LYS A 159 3.11 -12.67 -8.14
CA LYS A 159 3.09 -12.22 -9.53
C LYS A 159 1.78 -11.55 -9.93
N VAL A 160 0.64 -12.00 -9.39
CA VAL A 160 -0.69 -11.41 -9.70
C VAL A 160 -0.74 -9.95 -9.23
N HIS A 161 -0.19 -9.65 -8.05
CA HIS A 161 -0.11 -8.29 -7.53
C HIS A 161 0.69 -7.36 -8.46
N HIS A 162 1.79 -7.88 -9.00
CA HIS A 162 2.69 -7.17 -9.91
C HIS A 162 2.23 -7.15 -11.39
N GLU A 163 1.03 -7.63 -11.73
CA GLU A 163 0.49 -7.46 -13.08
C GLU A 163 0.29 -5.99 -13.44
N TYR A 164 0.02 -5.14 -12.44
CA TYR A 164 -0.09 -3.70 -12.58
C TYR A 164 1.26 -3.00 -12.35
N THR A 165 2.18 -3.13 -13.33
CA THR A 165 3.49 -2.44 -13.32
C THR A 165 3.41 -0.91 -13.20
N THR A 166 2.25 -0.33 -13.52
CA THR A 166 1.83 0.99 -13.07
C THR A 166 0.60 0.79 -12.18
N PRO A 167 0.75 0.82 -10.85
CA PRO A 167 -0.37 0.56 -9.96
C PRO A 167 -1.43 1.67 -10.07
N ILE A 168 -2.67 1.26 -9.82
CA ILE A 168 -3.83 2.14 -9.66
C ILE A 168 -4.45 1.85 -8.30
N GLY A 169 -5.17 2.82 -7.72
CA GLY A 169 -5.72 2.65 -6.37
C GLY A 169 -6.58 1.39 -6.18
N PHE A 170 -7.31 0.96 -7.22
CA PHE A 170 -8.07 -0.30 -7.18
C PHE A 170 -7.19 -1.55 -7.16
N ALA A 171 -5.97 -1.48 -7.69
CA ALA A 171 -5.05 -2.59 -7.74
C ALA A 171 -4.35 -2.86 -6.38
N ALA A 172 -4.51 -1.99 -5.37
CA ALA A 172 -3.90 -2.21 -4.04
C ALA A 172 -4.21 -3.60 -3.45
N PRO A 173 -5.48 -4.06 -3.40
CA PRO A 173 -5.82 -5.42 -2.99
C PRO A 173 -5.92 -6.41 -4.17
N TYR A 174 -5.54 -6.03 -5.39
CA TYR A 174 -5.53 -6.96 -6.53
C TYR A 174 -4.36 -7.92 -6.36
N ALA A 175 -4.65 -9.15 -5.96
CA ALA A 175 -3.63 -10.13 -5.64
C ALA A 175 -4.20 -11.56 -5.68
N HIS A 176 -3.29 -12.53 -5.64
CA HIS A 176 -3.66 -13.94 -5.43
C HIS A 176 -4.31 -14.11 -4.04
N TRP A 177 -5.32 -14.98 -3.91
CA TRP A 177 -6.04 -15.16 -2.64
C TRP A 177 -5.12 -15.50 -1.46
N ALA A 178 -4.06 -16.29 -1.71
CA ALA A 178 -3.11 -16.67 -0.68
C ALA A 178 -2.29 -15.46 -0.19
N GLU A 179 -1.97 -14.52 -1.08
CA GLU A 179 -1.29 -13.29 -0.73
C GLU A 179 -2.14 -12.44 0.20
N VAL A 180 -3.43 -12.27 -0.13
CA VAL A 180 -4.39 -11.52 0.70
C VAL A 180 -4.43 -12.07 2.12
N LEU A 181 -4.37 -13.40 2.29
CA LEU A 181 -4.32 -14.03 3.60
C LEU A 181 -2.96 -13.82 4.29
N ILE A 182 -1.86 -14.04 3.58
CA ILE A 182 -0.49 -13.96 4.12
C ILE A 182 -0.13 -12.53 4.55
N LEU A 183 -0.34 -11.54 3.67
CA LEU A 183 -0.10 -10.12 3.96
C LEU A 183 -1.18 -9.51 4.85
N GLY A 184 -2.30 -10.20 5.07
CA GLY A 184 -3.30 -9.84 6.08
C GLY A 184 -2.84 -10.12 7.52
N ILE A 185 -1.94 -11.10 7.74
CA ILE A 185 -1.49 -11.51 9.08
C ILE A 185 -0.87 -10.35 9.89
N PRO A 186 0.08 -9.56 9.34
CA PRO A 186 0.68 -8.41 10.04
C PRO A 186 -0.34 -7.44 10.65
N SER A 187 -1.48 -7.24 10.00
CA SER A 187 -2.53 -6.30 10.45
C SER A 187 -3.16 -6.67 11.79
N PHE A 188 -3.03 -7.92 12.23
CA PHE A 188 -3.57 -8.41 13.52
C PHE A 188 -2.52 -8.47 14.63
N LEU A 189 -1.22 -8.40 14.32
CA LEU A 189 -0.15 -8.53 15.31
C LEU A 189 -0.11 -7.35 16.29
N GLY A 190 -0.24 -6.12 15.78
CA GLY A 190 -0.31 -4.92 16.63
C GLY A 190 -1.45 -5.00 17.65
N PRO A 191 -2.71 -5.21 17.21
CA PRO A 191 -3.85 -5.42 18.10
C PRO A 191 -3.67 -6.59 19.07
N ALA A 192 -3.00 -7.69 18.65
CA ALA A 192 -2.71 -8.81 19.54
C ALA A 192 -1.68 -8.46 20.64
N MET A 193 -0.72 -7.58 20.35
CA MET A 193 0.28 -7.12 21.32
C MET A 193 -0.27 -6.06 22.28
N VAL A 194 -1.08 -5.13 21.77
CA VAL A 194 -1.67 -4.04 22.54
C VAL A 194 -3.16 -3.98 22.25
N PRO A 195 -3.99 -4.83 22.89
CA PRO A 195 -5.42 -4.87 22.62
C PRO A 195 -6.10 -3.54 22.92
N GLY A 196 -6.95 -3.11 21.99
CA GLY A 196 -7.65 -1.82 22.07
C GLY A 196 -9.16 -1.94 22.12
N HIS A 197 -9.82 -0.80 21.95
CA HIS A 197 -11.27 -0.73 21.78
C HIS A 197 -11.66 -1.04 20.32
N MET A 198 -12.88 -1.54 20.10
CA MET A 198 -13.43 -1.83 18.77
C MET A 198 -13.38 -0.62 17.83
N ILE A 199 -13.57 0.60 18.35
CA ILE A 199 -13.41 1.85 17.59
C ILE A 199 -11.97 2.03 17.08
N THR A 200 -10.97 1.81 17.94
CA THR A 200 -9.55 1.87 17.52
C THR A 200 -9.29 0.81 16.45
N PHE A 201 -9.85 -0.38 16.60
CA PHE A 201 -9.70 -1.46 15.64
C PHE A 201 -10.32 -1.12 14.28
N TRP A 202 -11.55 -0.60 14.24
CA TRP A 202 -12.16 -0.12 12.98
C TRP A 202 -11.34 0.98 12.33
N LEU A 203 -10.87 1.95 13.11
CA LEU A 203 -10.03 3.03 12.63
C LEU A 203 -8.70 2.51 12.07
N TRP A 204 -8.07 1.56 12.76
CA TRP A 204 -6.86 0.89 12.30
C TRP A 204 -7.04 0.22 10.94
N ILE A 205 -8.07 -0.62 10.82
CA ILE A 205 -8.37 -1.33 9.57
C ILE A 205 -8.62 -0.34 8.43
N ALA A 206 -9.41 0.72 8.67
CA ALA A 206 -9.68 1.74 7.66
C ALA A 206 -8.41 2.50 7.24
N LEU A 207 -7.62 2.99 8.20
CA LEU A 207 -6.40 3.74 7.92
C LEU A 207 -5.37 2.89 7.18
N ARG A 208 -5.18 1.62 7.57
CA ARG A 208 -4.28 0.71 6.86
C ARG A 208 -4.70 0.54 5.41
N GLN A 209 -5.99 0.34 5.12
CA GLN A 209 -6.42 0.19 3.72
C GLN A 209 -6.35 1.50 2.92
N ILE A 210 -6.66 2.64 3.54
CA ILE A 210 -6.49 3.96 2.89
C ILE A 210 -5.03 4.17 2.49
N GLU A 211 -4.10 3.85 3.40
CA GLU A 211 -2.66 3.94 3.16
C GLU A 211 -2.22 3.04 2.01
N ALA A 212 -2.66 1.77 1.97
CA ALA A 212 -2.34 0.86 0.86
C ALA A 212 -2.86 1.39 -0.48
N ILE A 213 -4.07 1.95 -0.51
CA ILE A 213 -4.64 2.53 -1.73
C ILE A 213 -3.84 3.78 -2.17
N GLU A 214 -3.39 4.59 -1.22
CA GLU A 214 -2.56 5.76 -1.52
C GLU A 214 -1.23 5.37 -2.16
N THR A 215 -0.53 4.38 -1.61
CA THR A 215 0.76 3.89 -2.16
C THR A 215 0.62 3.25 -3.54
N HIS A 216 -0.56 2.74 -3.89
CA HIS A 216 -0.84 2.18 -5.21
C HIS A 216 -1.55 3.17 -6.14
N SER A 217 -1.79 4.41 -5.72
CA SER A 217 -2.65 5.32 -6.47
C SER A 217 -2.13 5.69 -7.85
N GLY A 218 -0.81 5.57 -8.09
CA GLY A 218 -0.13 6.05 -9.29
C GLY A 218 0.11 7.56 -9.30
N TYR A 219 -0.15 8.24 -8.17
CA TYR A 219 -0.02 9.69 -8.01
C TYR A 219 0.86 10.08 -6.82
N ASP A 220 1.81 10.97 -7.06
CA ASP A 220 2.61 11.62 -6.02
C ASP A 220 2.06 13.02 -5.70
N LEU A 221 0.89 13.07 -5.04
CA LEU A 221 0.20 14.33 -4.76
C LEU A 221 0.88 15.09 -3.59
N PRO A 222 1.21 16.38 -3.74
CA PRO A 222 1.96 17.13 -2.73
C PRO A 222 1.11 17.59 -1.53
N TRP A 223 -0.22 17.42 -1.58
CA TRP A 223 -1.16 17.86 -0.55
C TRP A 223 -1.73 16.72 0.30
N THR A 224 -1.24 15.48 0.13
CA THR A 224 -1.68 14.38 1.00
C THR A 224 -1.08 14.52 2.40
N LEU A 225 -1.81 14.08 3.42
CA LEU A 225 -1.37 14.20 4.81
C LEU A 225 -0.12 13.36 5.10
N THR A 226 0.11 12.31 4.32
CA THR A 226 1.27 11.43 4.43
C THR A 226 2.58 12.14 4.13
N LYS A 227 2.57 13.28 3.42
CA LYS A 227 3.76 14.12 3.19
C LYS A 227 4.36 14.70 4.46
N PHE A 228 3.60 14.73 5.55
CA PHE A 228 4.07 15.19 6.85
C PHE A 228 4.61 14.05 7.73
N ILE A 229 4.53 12.79 7.27
CA ILE A 229 5.00 11.63 8.01
C ILE A 229 6.47 11.36 7.67
N PRO A 230 7.38 11.37 8.64
CA PRO A 230 8.79 11.12 8.38
C PRO A 230 9.01 9.67 7.94
N PHE A 231 9.97 9.47 7.04
CA PHE A 231 10.35 8.16 6.49
C PHE A 231 9.24 7.43 5.71
N TYR A 232 8.15 8.10 5.38
CA TYR A 232 7.07 7.53 4.56
C TYR A 232 7.54 7.24 3.13
N GLY A 233 7.30 6.01 2.65
CA GLY A 233 7.67 5.60 1.28
C GLY A 233 6.76 6.25 0.24
N GLY A 234 5.45 6.10 0.42
CA GLY A 234 4.44 6.67 -0.47
C GLY A 234 4.42 6.08 -1.88
N ALA A 235 3.58 6.66 -2.72
CA ALA A 235 3.27 6.11 -4.04
C ALA A 235 4.48 6.00 -4.97
N ASP A 236 5.36 7.00 -4.99
CA ASP A 236 6.54 7.00 -5.85
C ASP A 236 7.54 5.90 -5.49
N TYR A 237 7.67 5.57 -4.21
CA TYR A 237 8.56 4.51 -3.74
C TYR A 237 8.02 3.12 -4.09
N HIS A 238 6.71 2.93 -3.96
CA HIS A 238 6.04 1.66 -4.27
C HIS A 238 5.81 1.44 -5.77
N ASP A 239 5.59 2.51 -6.53
CA ASP A 239 5.49 2.47 -7.99
C ASP A 239 6.80 1.96 -8.63
N TYR A 240 7.95 2.39 -8.08
CA TYR A 240 9.25 1.84 -8.49
C TYR A 240 9.32 0.32 -8.30
N HIS A 241 8.88 -0.17 -7.14
CA HIS A 241 8.87 -1.59 -6.81
C HIS A 241 8.01 -2.40 -7.81
N HIS A 242 6.78 -1.93 -8.08
CA HIS A 242 5.86 -2.52 -9.06
C HIS A 242 6.42 -2.50 -10.48
N TYR A 243 7.10 -1.42 -10.86
CA TYR A 243 7.70 -1.29 -12.18
C TYR A 243 8.80 -2.31 -12.43
N VAL A 244 9.66 -2.56 -11.42
CA VAL A 244 10.73 -3.57 -11.52
C VAL A 244 10.17 -5.00 -11.47
N GLY A 245 9.07 -5.21 -10.73
CA GLY A 245 8.34 -6.48 -10.71
C GLY A 245 9.12 -7.63 -10.08
N GLY A 246 9.14 -8.79 -10.72
CA GLY A 246 9.77 -10.01 -10.17
C GLY A 246 11.28 -9.96 -10.00
N GLN A 247 11.94 -8.98 -10.61
CA GLN A 247 13.36 -8.71 -10.40
C GLN A 247 13.61 -7.75 -9.22
N SER A 248 12.54 -7.22 -8.61
CA SER A 248 12.63 -6.27 -7.52
C SER A 248 13.23 -6.96 -6.30
N GLN A 249 14.39 -6.44 -5.88
CA GLN A 249 15.05 -6.80 -4.63
C GLN A 249 15.09 -5.60 -3.67
N SER A 250 14.19 -4.65 -3.89
CA SER A 250 14.19 -3.34 -3.27
C SER A 250 12.77 -2.87 -2.95
N ASN A 251 12.67 -1.86 -2.10
CA ASN A 251 11.44 -1.14 -1.79
C ASN A 251 10.33 -2.03 -1.21
N PHE A 252 10.67 -2.86 -0.22
CA PHE A 252 9.71 -3.79 0.40
C PHE A 252 8.86 -3.15 1.51
N ALA A 253 9.22 -1.94 1.95
CA ALA A 253 8.47 -1.20 2.97
C ALA A 253 6.98 -1.10 2.63
N SER A 254 6.15 -1.30 3.66
CA SER A 254 4.70 -1.18 3.53
C SER A 254 4.23 0.26 3.71
N VAL A 255 4.84 0.96 4.67
CA VAL A 255 4.52 2.33 5.08
C VAL A 255 5.81 3.13 5.25
N PHE A 256 6.77 2.62 6.03
CA PHE A 256 7.98 3.34 6.39
C PHE A 256 9.24 2.68 5.82
N THR A 257 10.12 3.52 5.30
CA THR A 257 11.36 3.13 4.60
C THR A 257 12.51 2.73 5.52
N TYR A 258 12.34 2.68 6.84
CA TYR A 258 13.46 2.41 7.76
C TYR A 258 14.00 1.00 7.61
N CYS A 259 13.15 -0.02 7.39
CA CYS A 259 13.60 -1.39 7.14
C CYS A 259 14.44 -1.44 5.86
N ASP A 260 13.96 -0.83 4.78
CA ASP A 260 14.71 -0.81 3.52
C ASP A 260 16.06 -0.11 3.67
N TYR A 261 16.10 1.00 4.41
CA TYR A 261 17.36 1.70 4.70
C TYR A 261 18.33 0.84 5.53
N ILE A 262 17.86 0.20 6.61
CA ILE A 262 18.68 -0.63 7.51
C ILE A 262 19.25 -1.85 6.77
N TYR A 263 18.43 -2.51 5.96
CA TYR A 263 18.82 -3.72 5.24
C TYR A 263 19.36 -3.45 3.83
N GLY A 264 19.46 -2.17 3.44
CA GLY A 264 20.00 -1.73 2.16
C GLY A 264 19.18 -2.13 0.94
N THR A 265 17.87 -2.33 1.12
CA THR A 265 16.89 -2.63 0.06
C THR A 265 16.24 -1.34 -0.49
N ASP A 266 16.88 -0.18 -0.34
CA ASP A 266 16.47 1.11 -0.94
C ASP A 266 17.40 1.57 -2.09
N LYS A 267 18.46 0.79 -2.39
CA LYS A 267 19.57 1.24 -3.23
C LYS A 267 19.21 1.45 -4.69
N GLY A 268 18.46 0.55 -5.31
CA GLY A 268 18.02 0.71 -6.71
C GLY A 268 17.19 1.96 -6.91
N TYR A 269 16.20 2.16 -6.04
CA TYR A 269 15.40 3.39 -6.05
C TYR A 269 16.27 4.64 -5.91
N ARG A 270 17.23 4.66 -4.98
CA ARG A 270 18.12 5.80 -4.80
C ARG A 270 19.02 6.04 -6.01
N TYR A 271 19.52 4.98 -6.64
CA TYR A 271 20.29 5.06 -7.87
C TYR A 271 19.44 5.64 -9.01
N GLN A 272 18.23 5.12 -9.21
CA GLN A 272 17.26 5.64 -10.18
C GLN A 272 17.02 7.14 -9.99
N LYS A 273 16.73 7.57 -8.75
CA LYS A 273 16.49 8.98 -8.44
C LYS A 273 17.72 9.85 -8.70
N LYS A 274 18.93 9.32 -8.50
CA LYS A 274 20.17 10.03 -8.84
C LYS A 274 20.30 10.21 -10.36
N VAL A 275 20.09 9.15 -11.15
CA VAL A 275 20.16 9.20 -12.62
C VAL A 275 19.13 10.18 -13.18
N LEU A 276 17.88 10.11 -12.73
CA LEU A 276 16.82 11.02 -13.17
C LEU A 276 17.11 12.48 -12.83
N ARG A 277 17.71 12.77 -11.67
CA ARG A 277 18.17 14.12 -11.31
C ARG A 277 19.27 14.61 -12.24
N GLN A 278 20.28 13.79 -12.52
CA GLN A 278 21.39 14.14 -13.41
C GLN A 278 20.91 14.43 -14.84
N LEU A 279 20.00 13.60 -15.37
CA LEU A 279 19.39 13.84 -16.69
C LEU A 279 18.63 15.16 -16.73
N ARG A 280 17.80 15.45 -15.71
CA ARG A 280 17.07 16.71 -15.62
C ARG A 280 17.99 17.92 -15.53
N ASP A 281 19.07 17.81 -14.76
CA ASP A 281 19.98 18.93 -14.55
C ASP A 281 20.89 19.16 -15.78
N GLY A 282 21.29 18.11 -16.49
CA GLY A 282 21.98 18.21 -17.78
C GLY A 282 21.12 18.83 -18.90
N LEU A 283 19.82 18.53 -18.93
CA LEU A 283 18.89 19.17 -19.86
C LEU A 283 18.73 20.68 -19.60
N LYS A 284 18.92 21.14 -18.35
CA LYS A 284 18.89 22.56 -18.01
C LYS A 284 20.17 23.29 -18.44
N THR A 285 21.31 22.61 -18.48
CA THR A 285 22.59 23.20 -18.91
C THR A 285 22.71 23.34 -20.42
N ASP A 286 22.05 22.47 -21.19
CA ASP A 286 22.13 22.43 -22.67
C ASP A 286 21.09 23.32 -23.39
N GLY A 287 20.48 24.29 -22.70
CA GLY A 287 19.42 25.16 -23.20
C GLY A 287 19.79 26.07 -24.40
N LYS A 288 19.93 25.50 -25.60
CA LYS A 288 19.63 26.17 -26.88
C LYS A 288 18.26 25.67 -27.39
N PRO A 289 17.40 26.55 -27.93
CA PRO A 289 16.11 26.15 -28.47
C PRO A 289 16.35 25.48 -29.82
N ASN A 290 16.23 24.15 -29.88
CA ASN A 290 16.02 23.43 -31.14
C ASN A 290 14.73 22.62 -31.06
N ASP A 291 14.10 22.58 -32.21
CA ASP A 291 12.75 22.14 -32.56
C ASP A 291 12.31 20.78 -31.99
N GLY A 292 11.11 20.78 -31.39
CA GLY A 292 9.99 19.91 -31.76
C GLY A 292 10.07 18.38 -31.67
N SER A 293 11.21 17.73 -31.42
CA SER A 293 11.29 16.27 -31.64
C SER A 293 12.08 15.43 -30.64
N HIS A 294 12.17 15.76 -29.34
CA HIS A 294 12.91 14.89 -28.40
C HIS A 294 12.33 14.77 -26.98
N ALA A 295 11.01 14.64 -26.85
CA ALA A 295 10.38 14.28 -25.57
C ALA A 295 10.27 12.75 -25.32
N SER A 296 10.70 11.90 -26.25
CA SER A 296 10.40 10.45 -26.21
C SER A 296 11.42 9.60 -25.42
N ALA A 297 12.67 10.04 -25.27
CA ALA A 297 13.75 9.26 -24.65
C ALA A 297 13.90 9.43 -23.12
N GLN A 298 13.14 10.35 -22.50
CA GLN A 298 13.38 10.85 -21.13
C GLN A 298 12.80 9.96 -20.00
N GLY A 299 11.98 8.96 -20.32
CA GLY A 299 11.44 8.02 -19.33
C GLY A 299 12.30 6.77 -19.24
N GLU A 300 12.23 5.93 -20.27
CA GLU A 300 12.71 4.54 -20.25
C GLU A 300 14.19 4.39 -19.89
N GLY A 301 15.10 5.28 -20.32
CA GLY A 301 16.53 5.14 -20.08
C GLY A 301 16.93 5.10 -18.59
N GLY A 302 16.33 5.96 -17.76
CA GLY A 302 16.60 5.99 -16.31
C GLY A 302 15.96 4.83 -15.55
N TRP A 303 14.87 4.26 -16.09
CA TRP A 303 14.23 3.07 -15.57
C TRP A 303 15.01 1.79 -15.94
N CYS A 304 15.55 1.69 -17.16
CA CYS A 304 16.41 0.59 -17.60
C CYS A 304 17.68 0.49 -16.75
N GLU A 305 18.38 1.60 -16.52
CA GLU A 305 19.65 1.60 -15.77
C GLU A 305 19.45 1.31 -14.28
N ALA A 306 18.27 1.64 -13.72
CA ALA A 306 17.92 1.28 -12.36
C ALA A 306 17.56 -0.20 -12.20
N ILE A 307 16.83 -0.78 -13.17
CA ILE A 307 16.61 -2.23 -13.24
C ILE A 307 17.96 -2.96 -13.37
N GLU A 308 18.84 -2.49 -14.25
CA GLU A 308 20.21 -3.02 -14.41
C GLU A 308 20.95 -3.01 -13.07
N PHE A 309 20.90 -1.90 -12.31
CA PHE A 309 21.55 -1.79 -11.01
C PHE A 309 20.92 -2.70 -9.92
N ASP A 310 19.59 -2.80 -9.86
CA ASP A 310 18.90 -3.68 -8.88
C ASP A 310 19.18 -5.17 -9.14
N VAL A 311 19.30 -5.56 -10.41
CA VAL A 311 19.68 -6.92 -10.81
C VAL A 311 21.19 -7.16 -10.61
N GLU A 312 22.04 -6.15 -10.84
CA GLU A 312 23.50 -6.20 -10.69
C GLU A 312 23.95 -6.34 -9.22
N TYR A 313 23.33 -5.64 -8.27
CA TYR A 313 23.85 -5.57 -6.90
C TYR A 313 23.53 -6.80 -6.03
N VAL A 314 22.51 -7.59 -6.40
CA VAL A 314 22.15 -8.83 -5.68
C VAL A 314 22.85 -10.06 -6.26
N ASN A 315 23.23 -10.03 -7.55
CA ASN A 315 23.94 -11.12 -8.23
C ASN A 315 25.44 -10.86 -8.35
N ASP A 316 26.10 -10.58 -7.23
CA ASP A 316 27.56 -10.67 -7.16
C ASP A 316 27.97 -12.13 -7.44
N HIS A 317 28.19 -12.48 -8.73
CA HIS A 317 29.04 -13.58 -9.26
C HIS A 317 28.82 -13.95 -10.77
N SER A 318 28.58 -13.01 -11.71
CA SER A 318 29.04 -13.28 -13.10
C SER A 318 29.30 -12.04 -13.96
N CYS A 319 30.57 -11.80 -14.31
CA CYS A 319 31.01 -10.79 -15.29
C CYS A 319 30.49 -11.04 -16.73
N ASP A 320 29.95 -12.22 -17.02
CA ASP A 320 29.61 -12.62 -18.39
C ASP A 320 28.32 -11.96 -18.90
N ASN A 321 27.36 -11.65 -18.03
CA ASN A 321 26.11 -10.99 -18.41
C ASN A 321 26.33 -9.51 -18.77
N LEU A 322 27.30 -8.85 -18.13
CA LEU A 322 27.73 -7.47 -18.42
C LEU A 322 28.22 -7.29 -19.86
N CYS A 323 29.01 -8.24 -20.36
CA CYS A 323 29.49 -8.22 -21.75
C CYS A 323 28.34 -8.43 -22.74
N ARG A 324 27.39 -9.31 -22.41
CA ARG A 324 26.29 -9.69 -23.30
C ARG A 324 25.27 -8.57 -23.47
N VAL A 325 24.95 -7.84 -22.39
CA VAL A 325 24.00 -6.72 -22.42
C VAL A 325 24.60 -5.48 -23.09
N ARG A 326 25.86 -5.16 -22.79
CA ARG A 326 26.59 -4.11 -23.53
C ARG A 326 26.68 -4.42 -25.02
N GLN A 327 26.89 -5.69 -25.39
CA GLN A 327 26.80 -6.14 -26.79
C GLN A 327 25.41 -5.91 -27.38
N LEU A 328 24.35 -6.31 -26.69
CA LEU A 328 22.96 -6.15 -27.17
C LEU A 328 22.56 -4.68 -27.33
N ARG A 329 22.98 -3.80 -26.42
CA ARG A 329 22.77 -2.34 -26.49
C ARG A 329 23.58 -1.72 -27.64
N SER A 330 24.83 -2.15 -27.85
CA SER A 330 25.65 -1.73 -28.99
C SER A 330 25.12 -2.22 -30.35
N SER A 331 24.30 -3.29 -30.36
CA SER A 331 23.64 -3.80 -31.56
C SER A 331 22.27 -3.19 -31.85
N GLY A 332 21.81 -2.22 -31.05
CA GLY A 332 20.50 -1.58 -31.25
C GLY A 332 19.30 -2.48 -30.92
N ALA A 333 19.48 -3.49 -30.06
CA ALA A 333 18.38 -4.37 -29.66
C ALA A 333 17.28 -3.58 -28.91
N SER A 334 16.02 -3.92 -29.17
CA SER A 334 14.89 -3.28 -28.49
C SER A 334 14.88 -3.65 -27.00
N PHE A 335 14.26 -2.80 -26.18
CA PHE A 335 14.14 -3.00 -24.75
C PHE A 335 13.51 -4.36 -24.37
N ASP A 336 12.47 -4.80 -25.09
CA ASP A 336 11.85 -6.12 -24.89
C ASP A 336 12.81 -7.29 -25.19
N THR A 337 13.77 -7.06 -26.10
CA THR A 337 14.82 -8.04 -26.44
C THR A 337 15.88 -8.14 -25.35
N ILE A 338 16.16 -7.04 -24.63
CA ILE A 338 17.10 -7.03 -23.51
C ILE A 338 16.45 -7.68 -22.27
N LYS A 339 15.17 -7.36 -21.99
CA LYS A 339 14.37 -7.96 -20.91
C LYS A 339 14.22 -9.49 -20.98
N THR A 340 14.32 -10.08 -22.18
CA THR A 340 14.11 -11.52 -22.40
C THR A 340 15.40 -12.34 -22.48
N LYS A 341 16.56 -11.69 -22.60
CA LYS A 341 17.87 -12.34 -22.86
C LYS A 341 18.85 -12.29 -21.69
N VAL A 342 18.48 -11.61 -20.61
CA VAL A 342 19.19 -11.48 -19.33
C VAL A 342 18.28 -12.04 -18.26
#